data_AF-A0AA37NYK0-F1
#
_entry.id   AF-A0AA37NYK0-F1
#
_cell.length_a   1.000
_cell.length_b   1.000
_cell.length_c   1.000
_cell.angle_alpha   90.00
_cell.angle_beta   90.00
_cell.angle_gamma   90.00
#
_symmetry.space_group_name_H-M   'P 1'
#
loop_
_entity.id
_entity.type
_entity.pdbx_description
1 polymer ?
#
loop_
_entity_poly.entity_id
_entity_poly.type
_entity_poly.pdbx_seq_one_letter_code
_entity_poly.pdbx_strand_id
1 'polypeptide(L)'
;MKLTAVVPYLIYAFLPSALAGDRILQSSSLNNCQKDSDFEASLFNIVVSANNGSVTANVAAVVSVEGKAVFDVALRIYGYEYLRMTIDPCTSNLQGLCPMKPGKIDMEFSFEIGDKLDAVPGIAYTIPDLDATIRAIVNLTDTNQTVACVEADFSNGKTVDLVGVKWATAVIAGLGLGSAGIISAMGHSDAAAHLAANALSLFGYFQAQAFLGLSGVDMPPIVQGWTQNFQWSMGIVHLGWMQTLCTWYQRSTGGTASRLLDTVSSVSVQVSKRSVDLVHGSVKRGLGALAKRANIKLENGSYLVYGIQRVAFKARIETTNLFLTGLIVYCAFVLFTVLGVAAFRYGTEIAAKNNWTKRDRFVEFRRDWKTTLKGILFRLCLIGFPQIAVLCLWEFVQADSPALIVLAVVFFFGTLFTLFWASFKVIRIAKQSILTHQNPAHVLFSNPAIINKWGFLYVQYRASAYYFIIPFIAYVFLKAAVGLLDLDEDDSNRRESLRFGEKAIEGGMGNAPYRPPSPPSGDNHELSVLPSAGTRPAISPSVPMFPADPSIRPRTPVTPHSQPGNDFPPTSPFANHQNMHEFRLQNNNSPWQRGAGYDH
;
A
#
# COMPACT_ATOMS: atom_id res chain seq x y z
N MET A 1 -12.49 40.89 -1.94
CA MET A 1 -12.95 40.17 -0.73
C MET A 1 -11.84 39.20 -0.34
N LYS A 2 -11.16 39.42 0.80
CA LYS A 2 -9.96 38.65 1.15
C LYS A 2 -10.36 37.21 1.51
N LEU A 3 -9.91 36.26 0.69
CA LEU A 3 -10.16 34.81 0.85
C LEU A 3 -9.78 34.30 2.26
N THR A 4 -8.89 35.01 2.95
CA THR A 4 -8.40 34.70 4.30
C THR A 4 -9.47 34.75 5.40
N ALA A 5 -10.58 35.45 5.19
CA ALA A 5 -11.64 35.57 6.20
C ALA A 5 -12.67 34.42 6.18
N VAL A 6 -12.74 33.64 5.08
CA VAL A 6 -13.76 32.60 4.88
C VAL A 6 -13.25 31.20 5.27
N VAL A 7 -11.94 30.99 5.24
CA VAL A 7 -11.28 29.72 5.60
C VAL A 7 -11.67 29.18 7.00
N PRO A 8 -11.71 29.97 8.09
CA PRO A 8 -12.08 29.42 9.40
C PRO A 8 -13.55 29.01 9.49
N TYR A 9 -14.45 29.63 8.72
CA TYR A 9 -15.88 29.27 8.69
C TYR A 9 -16.16 27.99 7.90
N LEU A 10 -15.37 27.72 6.85
CA LEU A 10 -15.45 26.45 6.11
C LEU A 10 -14.96 25.26 6.94
N ILE A 11 -14.00 25.46 7.85
CA ILE A 11 -13.49 24.40 8.73
C ILE A 11 -14.53 24.00 9.79
N TYR A 12 -15.35 24.94 10.27
CA TYR A 12 -16.41 24.66 11.25
C TYR A 12 -17.61 23.90 10.65
N ALA A 13 -17.87 24.03 9.34
CA ALA A 13 -18.94 23.30 8.65
C ALA A 13 -18.61 21.82 8.37
N PHE A 14 -17.37 21.39 8.62
CA PHE A 14 -16.89 20.02 8.38
C PHE A 14 -16.70 19.19 9.66
N LEU A 15 -17.28 19.59 10.80
CA LEU A 15 -17.42 18.69 11.95
C LEU A 15 -18.53 17.68 11.64
N PRO A 16 -18.24 16.40 11.38
CA PRO A 16 -19.27 15.41 11.24
C PRO A 16 -19.93 15.24 12.61
N SER A 17 -21.25 15.40 12.68
CA SER A 17 -22.02 14.80 13.75
C SER A 17 -21.66 13.32 13.79
N ALA A 18 -21.13 12.85 14.91
CA ALA A 18 -20.91 11.43 15.15
C ALA A 18 -22.28 10.74 15.15
N LEU A 19 -22.74 10.34 13.97
CA LEU A 19 -23.85 9.42 13.81
C LEU A 19 -23.48 8.18 14.63
N ALA A 20 -24.29 7.89 15.65
CA ALA A 20 -24.24 6.65 16.39
C ALA A 20 -24.56 5.52 15.41
N GLY A 21 -23.53 5.03 14.71
CA GLY A 21 -23.67 3.92 13.79
C GLY A 21 -24.10 2.66 14.53
N ASP A 22 -24.88 1.82 13.85
CA ASP A 22 -25.39 0.58 14.42
C ASP A 22 -24.27 -0.29 14.95
N ARG A 23 -24.47 -0.83 16.16
CA ARG A 23 -23.53 -1.74 16.81
C ARG A 23 -23.74 -3.14 16.26
N ILE A 24 -23.08 -3.43 15.15
CA ILE A 24 -23.13 -4.74 14.50
C ILE A 24 -21.75 -5.37 14.47
N LEU A 25 -21.70 -6.69 14.55
CA LEU A 25 -20.53 -7.51 14.25
C LEU A 25 -20.96 -8.57 13.24
N GLN A 26 -20.25 -8.66 12.13
CA GLN A 26 -20.58 -9.57 11.04
C GLN A 26 -19.35 -10.36 10.60
N SER A 27 -19.58 -11.60 10.18
CA SER A 27 -18.58 -12.47 9.58
C SER A 27 -19.15 -13.05 8.29
N SER A 28 -18.39 -12.95 7.19
CA SER A 28 -18.87 -13.30 5.83
C SER A 28 -18.08 -14.44 5.17
N SER A 29 -17.07 -14.96 5.88
CA SER A 29 -16.22 -16.02 5.37
C SER A 29 -15.71 -16.86 6.54
N LEU A 30 -15.66 -18.17 6.32
CA LEU A 30 -14.98 -19.12 7.19
C LEU A 30 -13.79 -19.70 6.41
N ASN A 31 -12.60 -19.49 6.94
CA ASN A 31 -11.34 -19.88 6.34
C ASN A 31 -10.84 -21.18 6.98
N ASN A 32 -10.26 -22.09 6.20
CA ASN A 32 -9.65 -23.28 6.77
C ASN A 32 -8.21 -22.96 7.20
N CYS A 33 -7.84 -23.26 8.44
CA CYS A 33 -6.48 -23.03 8.96
C CYS A 33 -5.56 -24.27 8.87
N GLN A 34 -6.05 -25.39 8.35
CA GLN A 34 -5.29 -26.60 8.05
C GLN A 34 -5.58 -27.06 6.62
N LYS A 35 -4.60 -27.66 5.94
CA LYS A 35 -4.80 -28.37 4.67
C LYS A 35 -5.51 -29.70 4.94
N ASP A 36 -6.41 -30.12 4.06
CA ASP A 36 -7.23 -31.33 4.19
C ASP A 36 -8.12 -31.30 5.45
N SER A 37 -8.99 -30.28 5.53
CA SER A 37 -9.97 -30.14 6.61
C SER A 37 -11.22 -30.95 6.28
N ASP A 38 -11.63 -31.86 7.17
CA ASP A 38 -12.84 -32.68 7.01
C ASP A 38 -14.16 -31.92 7.28
N PHE A 39 -14.02 -30.63 7.57
CA PHE A 39 -15.11 -29.69 7.74
C PHE A 39 -14.81 -28.46 6.90
N GLU A 40 -15.78 -28.10 6.07
CA GLU A 40 -15.63 -27.11 5.02
C GLU A 40 -16.86 -26.23 4.93
N ALA A 41 -16.72 -24.91 4.87
CA ALA A 41 -17.86 -24.01 4.65
C ALA A 41 -17.86 -23.42 3.23
N SER A 42 -18.94 -23.69 2.49
CA SER A 42 -19.21 -23.08 1.19
C SER A 42 -19.83 -21.68 1.31
N LEU A 43 -20.69 -21.48 2.30
CA LEU A 43 -21.29 -20.19 2.66
C LEU A 43 -21.24 -20.03 4.18
N PHE A 44 -20.84 -18.84 4.63
CA PHE A 44 -20.81 -18.51 6.05
C PHE A 44 -21.13 -17.03 6.22
N ASN A 45 -22.31 -16.72 6.73
CA ASN A 45 -22.72 -15.35 7.03
C ASN A 45 -23.37 -15.29 8.41
N ILE A 46 -22.70 -14.65 9.35
CA ILE A 46 -23.21 -14.42 10.70
C ILE A 46 -23.28 -12.91 10.93
N VAL A 47 -24.44 -12.42 11.34
CA VAL A 47 -24.66 -11.02 11.74
C VAL A 47 -25.19 -10.99 13.16
N VAL A 48 -24.42 -10.32 14.01
CA VAL A 48 -24.70 -10.09 15.43
C VAL A 48 -25.08 -8.63 15.59
N SER A 49 -26.33 -8.37 15.96
CA SER A 49 -26.84 -7.02 16.24
C SER A 49 -26.88 -6.78 17.75
N ALA A 50 -26.05 -5.86 18.24
CA ALA A 50 -26.01 -5.52 19.66
C ALA A 50 -27.20 -4.65 20.11
N ASN A 51 -27.87 -3.97 19.18
CA ASN A 51 -29.03 -3.14 19.51
C ASN A 51 -30.26 -3.99 19.88
N ASN A 52 -30.45 -5.11 19.19
CA ASN A 52 -31.60 -6.00 19.39
C ASN A 52 -31.21 -7.31 20.07
N GLY A 53 -29.92 -7.51 20.41
CA GLY A 53 -29.42 -8.73 21.02
C GLY A 53 -29.59 -9.98 20.16
N SER A 54 -29.75 -9.82 18.83
CA SER A 54 -30.07 -10.92 17.91
C SER A 54 -28.86 -11.37 17.11
N VAL A 55 -28.76 -12.68 16.89
CA VAL A 55 -27.78 -13.29 16.00
C VAL A 55 -28.51 -14.03 14.91
N THR A 56 -28.19 -13.66 13.67
CA THR A 56 -28.66 -14.33 12.46
C THR A 56 -27.48 -15.02 11.83
N ALA A 57 -27.59 -16.31 11.59
CA ALA A 57 -26.55 -17.13 11.01
C ALA A 57 -27.12 -17.93 9.84
N ASN A 58 -26.47 -17.80 8.69
CA ASN A 58 -26.71 -18.58 7.48
C ASN A 58 -25.40 -19.30 7.14
N VAL A 59 -25.41 -20.62 7.28
CA VAL A 59 -24.21 -21.46 7.16
C VAL A 59 -24.53 -22.64 6.24
N ALA A 60 -23.79 -22.74 5.14
CA ALA A 60 -23.78 -23.90 4.27
C ALA A 60 -22.40 -24.56 4.30
N ALA A 61 -22.30 -25.73 4.93
CA ALA A 61 -21.07 -26.48 5.13
C ALA A 61 -21.16 -27.90 4.57
N VAL A 62 -20.00 -28.48 4.29
CA VAL A 62 -19.80 -29.87 3.88
C VAL A 62 -18.94 -30.54 4.95
N VAL A 63 -19.39 -31.69 5.41
CA VAL A 63 -18.69 -32.51 6.40
C VAL A 63 -18.35 -33.85 5.76
N SER A 64 -17.09 -34.27 5.85
CA SER A 64 -16.61 -35.59 5.38
C SER A 64 -16.39 -36.60 6.52
N VAL A 65 -16.28 -36.13 7.77
CA VAL A 65 -16.00 -36.99 8.93
C VAL A 65 -17.27 -37.44 9.66
N GLU A 66 -17.27 -38.69 10.13
CA GLU A 66 -18.30 -39.26 11.01
C GLU A 66 -17.74 -39.44 12.42
N GLY A 67 -18.48 -38.97 13.44
CA GLY A 67 -18.10 -39.20 14.84
C GLY A 67 -18.57 -38.12 15.81
N LYS A 68 -18.14 -38.27 17.07
CA LYS A 68 -18.28 -37.24 18.11
C LYS A 68 -17.05 -36.34 18.08
N ALA A 69 -17.29 -35.05 17.94
CA ALA A 69 -16.22 -34.05 17.86
C ALA A 69 -16.40 -32.99 18.94
N VAL A 70 -15.27 -32.49 19.45
CA VAL A 70 -15.19 -31.40 20.42
C VAL A 70 -14.56 -30.19 19.72
N PHE A 71 -15.16 -29.02 19.93
CA PHE A 71 -14.71 -27.76 19.34
C PHE A 71 -13.91 -26.97 20.37
N ASP A 72 -12.62 -26.77 20.11
CA ASP A 72 -11.75 -25.89 20.88
C ASP A 72 -11.70 -24.52 20.21
N VAL A 73 -12.42 -23.56 20.77
CA VAL A 73 -12.67 -22.24 20.20
C VAL A 73 -11.84 -21.19 20.92
N ALA A 74 -10.94 -20.54 20.18
CA ALA A 74 -10.10 -19.45 20.65
C ALA A 74 -10.48 -18.13 19.94
N LEU A 75 -10.83 -17.10 20.70
CA LEU A 75 -10.97 -15.74 20.24
C LEU A 75 -9.59 -15.07 20.24
N ARG A 76 -9.14 -14.65 19.06
CA ARG A 76 -7.91 -13.90 18.86
C ARG A 76 -8.22 -12.48 18.42
N ILE A 77 -7.60 -11.51 19.09
CA ILE A 77 -7.76 -10.08 18.81
C ILE A 77 -6.38 -9.51 18.50
N TYR A 78 -6.19 -8.93 17.32
CA TYR A 78 -4.89 -8.45 16.83
C TYR A 78 -3.76 -9.48 16.95
N GLY A 79 -4.07 -10.76 16.68
CA GLY A 79 -3.13 -11.87 16.80
C GLY A 79 -2.91 -12.42 18.22
N TYR A 80 -3.45 -11.78 19.26
CA TYR A 80 -3.34 -12.26 20.65
C TYR A 80 -4.56 -13.10 21.05
N GLU A 81 -4.34 -14.24 21.67
CA GLU A 81 -5.42 -15.07 22.22
C GLU A 81 -6.01 -14.41 23.47
N TYR A 82 -7.27 -14.01 23.39
CA TYR A 82 -7.98 -13.31 24.47
C TYR A 82 -8.79 -14.28 25.32
N LEU A 83 -9.49 -15.22 24.68
CA LEU A 83 -10.35 -16.19 25.34
C LEU A 83 -10.26 -17.52 24.60
N ARG A 84 -10.21 -18.61 25.34
CA ARG A 84 -10.29 -19.97 24.81
C ARG A 84 -11.33 -20.76 25.59
N MET A 85 -12.21 -21.43 24.89
CA MET A 85 -13.29 -22.23 25.44
C MET A 85 -13.46 -23.52 24.66
N THR A 86 -13.84 -24.58 25.33
CA THR A 86 -14.07 -25.88 24.71
C THR A 86 -15.56 -26.18 24.75
N ILE A 87 -16.16 -26.41 23.59
CA ILE A 87 -17.59 -26.66 23.41
C ILE A 87 -17.77 -28.09 22.91
N ASP A 88 -18.52 -28.89 23.67
CA ASP A 88 -18.97 -30.21 23.24
C ASP A 88 -20.41 -30.11 22.70
N PRO A 89 -20.64 -30.28 21.39
CA PRO A 89 -21.96 -30.16 20.76
C PRO A 89 -22.96 -31.22 21.24
N CYS A 90 -22.47 -32.36 21.76
CA CYS A 90 -23.31 -33.43 22.29
C CYS A 90 -23.91 -33.06 23.65
N THR A 91 -23.16 -32.33 24.49
CA THR A 91 -23.66 -31.86 25.79
C THR A 91 -24.58 -30.64 25.67
N SER A 92 -24.35 -29.82 24.64
CA SER A 92 -25.09 -28.58 24.40
C SER A 92 -26.35 -28.77 23.52
N ASN A 93 -26.64 -30.01 23.11
CA ASN A 93 -27.77 -30.38 22.25
C ASN A 93 -27.90 -29.54 20.95
N LEU A 94 -26.77 -29.30 20.29
CA LEU A 94 -26.73 -28.59 19.01
C LEU A 94 -27.14 -29.55 17.87
N GLN A 95 -28.32 -29.33 17.30
CA GLN A 95 -28.88 -30.18 16.24
C GLN A 95 -27.96 -30.19 15.00
N GLY A 96 -27.70 -31.39 14.46
CA GLY A 96 -26.89 -31.57 13.25
C GLY A 96 -25.38 -31.65 13.45
N LEU A 97 -24.87 -31.30 14.65
CA LEU A 97 -23.43 -31.34 14.97
C LEU A 97 -23.02 -32.52 15.86
N CYS A 98 -23.97 -33.24 16.46
CA CYS A 98 -23.67 -34.48 17.19
C CYS A 98 -24.73 -35.59 16.98
N PRO A 99 -24.32 -36.79 16.54
CA PRO A 99 -23.02 -37.11 15.93
C PRO A 99 -22.87 -36.39 14.58
N MET A 100 -21.65 -35.95 14.25
CA MET A 100 -21.38 -35.44 12.91
C MET A 100 -21.54 -36.59 11.93
N LYS A 101 -22.32 -36.38 10.87
CA LYS A 101 -22.51 -37.34 9.78
C LYS A 101 -22.01 -36.72 8.49
N PRO A 102 -21.37 -37.51 7.61
CA PRO A 102 -20.94 -37.03 6.31
C PRO A 102 -22.15 -36.51 5.51
N GLY A 103 -22.05 -35.29 4.99
CA GLY A 103 -23.17 -34.66 4.30
C GLY A 103 -23.04 -33.16 4.16
N LYS A 104 -24.02 -32.57 3.46
CA LYS A 104 -24.18 -31.12 3.36
C LYS A 104 -25.09 -30.64 4.47
N ILE A 105 -24.64 -29.64 5.20
CA ILE A 105 -25.37 -28.98 6.27
C ILE A 105 -25.73 -27.60 5.75
N ASP A 106 -27.02 -27.33 5.62
CA ASP A 106 -27.55 -26.00 5.31
C ASP A 106 -28.45 -25.60 6.47
N MET A 107 -28.05 -24.54 7.18
CA MET A 107 -28.70 -24.09 8.40
C MET A 107 -28.87 -22.58 8.36
N GLU A 108 -30.12 -22.16 8.47
CA GLU A 108 -30.49 -20.78 8.77
C GLU A 108 -31.11 -20.74 10.17
N PHE A 109 -30.46 -20.04 11.09
CA PHE A 109 -30.95 -19.90 12.46
C PHE A 109 -30.82 -18.45 12.93
N SER A 110 -31.87 -18.01 13.63
CA SER A 110 -31.93 -16.72 14.31
C SER A 110 -32.20 -16.97 15.78
N PHE A 111 -31.33 -16.51 16.66
CA PHE A 111 -31.47 -16.66 18.10
C PHE A 111 -31.08 -15.36 18.81
N GLU A 112 -31.69 -15.12 19.97
CA GLU A 112 -31.38 -13.96 20.80
C GLU A 112 -30.33 -14.36 21.84
N ILE A 113 -29.21 -13.63 21.86
CA ILE A 113 -28.11 -13.85 22.82
C ILE A 113 -28.33 -13.03 24.10
N GLY A 114 -29.22 -12.02 24.07
CA GLY A 114 -29.54 -11.18 25.23
C GLY A 114 -28.32 -10.46 25.81
N ASP A 115 -28.29 -10.30 27.13
CA ASP A 115 -27.31 -9.49 27.89
C ASP A 115 -25.85 -9.99 27.79
N LYS A 116 -25.60 -11.18 27.23
CA LYS A 116 -24.22 -11.70 27.05
C LYS A 116 -23.40 -10.87 26.05
N LEU A 117 -24.04 -10.03 25.23
CA LEU A 117 -23.34 -9.07 24.36
C LEU A 117 -22.72 -7.89 25.11
N ASP A 118 -23.15 -7.61 26.34
CA ASP A 118 -22.59 -6.51 27.16
C ASP A 118 -21.16 -6.78 27.61
N ALA A 119 -20.72 -8.05 27.57
CA ALA A 119 -19.34 -8.43 27.82
C ALA A 119 -18.40 -7.99 26.68
N VAL A 120 -18.93 -7.66 25.49
CA VAL A 120 -18.13 -7.17 24.37
C VAL A 120 -17.79 -5.70 24.59
N PRO A 121 -16.50 -5.33 24.73
CA PRO A 121 -16.14 -3.95 25.00
C PRO A 121 -16.62 -3.01 23.90
N GLY A 122 -17.17 -1.84 24.27
CA GLY A 122 -17.74 -0.88 23.31
C GLY A 122 -16.78 -0.43 22.19
N ILE A 123 -15.47 -0.56 22.42
CA ILE A 123 -14.40 -0.30 21.44
C ILE A 123 -14.47 -1.21 20.20
N ALA A 124 -14.99 -2.44 20.33
CA ALA A 124 -15.14 -3.39 19.22
C ALA A 124 -16.10 -2.87 18.14
N TYR A 125 -17.08 -2.05 18.54
CA TYR A 125 -18.06 -1.46 17.62
C TYR A 125 -17.58 -0.13 17.01
N THR A 126 -16.45 0.43 17.45
CA THR A 126 -15.98 1.75 17.02
C THR A 126 -14.67 1.72 16.24
N ILE A 127 -13.74 0.80 16.54
CA ILE A 127 -12.48 0.70 15.79
C ILE A 127 -12.74 0.25 14.34
N PRO A 128 -12.34 1.01 13.32
CA PRO A 128 -12.46 0.58 11.93
C PRO A 128 -11.50 -0.57 11.60
N ASP A 129 -11.90 -1.45 10.67
CA ASP A 129 -11.15 -2.63 10.23
C ASP A 129 -10.64 -3.46 11.43
N LEU A 130 -11.55 -3.76 12.36
CA LEU A 130 -11.28 -4.59 13.54
C LEU A 130 -10.68 -5.94 13.12
N ASP A 131 -9.57 -6.33 13.77
CA ASP A 131 -8.97 -7.64 13.61
C ASP A 131 -9.37 -8.56 14.77
N ALA A 132 -10.56 -9.13 14.66
CA ALA A 132 -11.07 -10.13 15.58
C ALA A 132 -11.32 -11.42 14.82
N THR A 133 -10.64 -12.49 15.23
CA THR A 133 -10.68 -13.80 14.56
C THR A 133 -11.04 -14.87 15.57
N ILE A 134 -12.05 -15.68 15.26
CA ILE A 134 -12.42 -16.84 16.06
C ILE A 134 -11.84 -18.06 15.37
N ARG A 135 -10.92 -18.75 16.04
CA ARG A 135 -10.31 -19.99 15.57
C ARG A 135 -10.94 -21.17 16.29
N ALA A 136 -11.56 -22.09 15.58
CA ALA A 136 -12.08 -23.33 16.11
C ALA A 136 -11.25 -24.52 15.59
N ILE A 137 -10.69 -25.29 16.51
CA ILE A 137 -10.01 -26.56 16.23
C ILE A 137 -10.98 -27.69 16.60
N VAL A 138 -11.24 -28.59 15.67
CA VAL A 138 -12.17 -29.69 15.82
C VAL A 138 -11.39 -30.98 16.05
N ASN A 139 -11.58 -31.58 17.21
CA ASN A 139 -10.92 -32.81 17.63
C ASN A 139 -11.95 -33.94 17.82
N LEU A 140 -11.68 -35.16 17.33
CA LEU A 140 -12.52 -36.31 17.67
C LEU A 140 -12.31 -36.73 19.13
N THR A 141 -13.40 -37.09 19.81
CA THR A 141 -13.33 -37.61 21.19
C THR A 141 -12.65 -38.98 21.26
N ASP A 142 -12.81 -39.78 20.20
CA ASP A 142 -12.41 -41.19 20.22
C ASP A 142 -10.91 -41.36 19.93
N THR A 143 -10.35 -40.52 19.05
CA THR A 143 -8.96 -40.60 18.61
C THR A 143 -8.10 -39.43 19.09
N ASN A 144 -8.69 -38.36 19.64
CA ASN A 144 -8.00 -37.09 19.97
C ASN A 144 -7.21 -36.50 18.80
N GLN A 145 -7.58 -36.82 17.56
CA GLN A 145 -6.97 -36.27 16.35
C GLN A 145 -7.73 -35.02 15.88
N THR A 146 -6.98 -34.03 15.42
CA THR A 146 -7.48 -32.80 14.80
C THR A 146 -7.98 -33.10 13.40
N VAL A 147 -9.28 -32.97 13.16
CA VAL A 147 -9.90 -33.25 11.85
C VAL A 147 -10.24 -32.01 11.06
N ALA A 148 -10.41 -30.88 11.74
CA ALA A 148 -10.66 -29.62 11.08
C ALA A 148 -10.13 -28.45 11.88
N CYS A 149 -9.79 -27.39 11.16
CA CYS A 149 -9.36 -26.12 11.71
C CYS A 149 -10.04 -25.04 10.90
N VAL A 150 -10.90 -24.25 11.52
CA VAL A 150 -11.62 -23.14 10.86
C VAL A 150 -11.45 -21.82 11.59
N GLU A 151 -11.37 -20.74 10.84
CA GLU A 151 -11.18 -19.37 11.31
C GLU A 151 -12.25 -18.46 10.71
N ALA A 152 -12.99 -17.76 11.57
CA ALA A 152 -13.99 -16.76 11.18
C ALA A 152 -13.50 -15.35 11.56
N ASP A 153 -13.48 -14.45 10.59
CA ASP A 153 -13.12 -13.04 10.81
C ASP A 153 -14.38 -12.22 11.10
N PHE A 154 -14.35 -11.41 12.16
CA PHE A 154 -15.42 -10.48 12.52
C PHE A 154 -15.06 -9.05 12.14
N SER A 155 -16.01 -8.38 11.50
CA SER A 155 -15.96 -6.97 11.14
C SER A 155 -17.15 -6.22 11.72
N ASN A 156 -16.97 -4.96 12.08
CA ASN A 156 -18.06 -4.07 12.48
C ASN A 156 -18.59 -3.20 11.31
N GLY A 157 -18.19 -3.51 10.08
CA GLY A 157 -18.58 -2.76 8.88
C GLY A 157 -17.91 -1.38 8.72
N LYS A 158 -17.10 -0.94 9.69
CA LYS A 158 -16.33 0.32 9.60
C LYS A 158 -14.98 0.04 8.98
N THR A 159 -14.50 0.94 8.11
CA THR A 159 -13.21 0.82 7.44
C THR A 159 -12.47 2.15 7.38
N VAL A 160 -11.14 2.10 7.36
CA VAL A 160 -10.30 3.26 7.08
C VAL A 160 -10.14 3.52 5.58
N ASP A 161 -10.63 2.62 4.71
CA ASP A 161 -10.68 2.84 3.26
C ASP A 161 -11.80 3.81 2.89
N LEU A 162 -11.48 5.10 2.82
CA LEU A 162 -12.45 6.18 2.65
C LEU A 162 -12.27 6.85 1.30
N VAL A 163 -13.35 6.91 0.52
CA VAL A 163 -13.38 7.60 -0.77
C VAL A 163 -12.95 9.08 -0.63
N GLY A 164 -13.32 9.72 0.48
CA GLY A 164 -12.90 11.10 0.78
C GLY A 164 -11.39 11.27 0.90
N VAL A 165 -10.68 10.32 1.51
CA VAL A 165 -9.21 10.37 1.66
C VAL A 165 -8.53 10.19 0.30
N LYS A 166 -9.03 9.28 -0.54
CA LYS A 166 -8.57 9.09 -1.92
C LYS A 166 -8.61 10.40 -2.71
N TRP A 167 -9.75 11.09 -2.70
CA TRP A 167 -9.90 12.37 -3.41
C TRP A 167 -9.10 13.51 -2.78
N ALA A 168 -9.08 13.63 -1.45
CA ALA A 168 -8.33 14.68 -0.78
C ALA A 168 -6.83 14.59 -1.09
N THR A 169 -6.25 13.39 -1.00
CA THR A 169 -4.83 13.15 -1.32
C THR A 169 -4.54 13.39 -2.81
N ALA A 170 -5.44 12.99 -3.71
CA ALA A 170 -5.33 13.25 -5.14
C ALA A 170 -5.36 14.75 -5.49
N VAL A 171 -6.28 15.51 -4.87
CA VAL A 171 -6.38 16.96 -5.07
C VAL A 171 -5.14 17.68 -4.55
N ILE A 172 -4.63 17.31 -3.37
CA ILE A 172 -3.40 17.91 -2.82
C ILE A 172 -2.22 17.67 -3.77
N ALA A 173 -2.03 16.44 -4.26
CA ALA A 173 -1.00 16.13 -5.24
C ALA A 173 -1.18 16.91 -6.55
N GLY A 174 -2.41 16.98 -7.06
CA GLY A 174 -2.75 17.73 -8.27
C GLY A 174 -2.49 19.23 -8.14
N LEU A 175 -2.84 19.84 -7.01
CA LEU A 175 -2.55 21.25 -6.72
C LEU A 175 -1.03 21.51 -6.61
N GLY A 176 -0.27 20.59 -6.02
CA GLY A 176 1.19 20.69 -5.95
C GLY A 176 1.84 20.68 -7.33
N LEU A 177 1.44 19.75 -8.21
CA LEU A 177 1.95 19.66 -9.58
C LEU A 177 1.48 20.84 -10.45
N GLY A 178 0.20 21.22 -10.32
CA GLY A 178 -0.41 22.33 -11.07
C GLY A 178 0.20 23.68 -10.71
N SER A 179 0.41 23.96 -9.43
CA SER A 179 1.04 25.20 -8.96
C SER A 179 2.48 25.35 -9.46
N ALA A 180 3.26 24.27 -9.46
CA ALA A 180 4.60 24.27 -10.06
C ALA A 180 4.57 24.59 -11.57
N GLY A 181 3.57 24.08 -12.30
CA GLY A 181 3.34 24.41 -13.71
C GLY A 181 3.02 25.89 -13.94
N ILE A 182 2.17 26.48 -13.10
CA ILE A 182 1.78 27.90 -13.18
C ILE A 182 2.99 28.81 -12.88
N ILE A 183 3.76 28.50 -11.84
CA ILE A 183 4.96 29.28 -11.49
C ILE A 183 6.03 29.20 -12.59
N SER A 184 6.19 28.01 -13.21
CA SER A 184 7.07 27.84 -14.37
C SER A 184 6.60 28.70 -15.56
N ALA A 185 5.29 28.75 -15.82
CA ALA A 185 4.74 29.61 -16.86
C ALA A 185 4.98 31.10 -16.59
N MET A 186 4.99 31.52 -15.32
CA MET A 186 5.28 32.90 -14.92
C MET A 186 6.77 33.29 -15.03
N GLY A 187 7.65 32.40 -15.49
CA GLY A 187 9.08 32.67 -15.70
C GLY A 187 9.98 32.35 -14.51
N HIS A 188 9.42 31.95 -13.37
CA HIS A 188 10.20 31.62 -12.17
C HIS A 188 10.65 30.16 -12.19
N SER A 189 11.58 29.84 -13.10
CA SER A 189 12.00 28.46 -13.41
C SER A 189 12.61 27.73 -12.20
N ASP A 190 13.42 28.41 -11.39
CA ASP A 190 14.09 27.82 -10.23
C ASP A 190 13.10 27.48 -9.11
N ALA A 191 12.23 28.42 -8.76
CA ALA A 191 11.18 28.21 -7.77
C ALA A 191 10.21 27.10 -8.20
N ALA A 192 9.86 27.06 -9.48
CA ALA A 192 9.02 26.00 -10.04
C ALA A 192 9.69 24.63 -9.99
N ALA A 193 11.00 24.55 -10.22
CA ALA A 193 11.75 23.29 -10.15
C ALA A 193 11.78 22.74 -8.72
N HIS A 194 12.01 23.59 -7.71
CA HIS A 194 11.98 23.18 -6.30
C HIS A 194 10.58 22.77 -5.83
N LEU A 195 9.54 23.51 -6.19
CA LEU A 195 8.17 23.14 -5.86
C LEU A 195 7.76 21.82 -6.52
N ALA A 196 8.15 21.61 -7.78
CA ALA A 196 7.92 20.34 -8.48
C ALA A 196 8.64 19.17 -7.80
N ALA A 197 9.86 19.36 -7.29
CA ALA A 197 10.59 18.34 -6.55
C ALA A 197 9.87 17.96 -5.24
N ASN A 198 9.33 18.93 -4.51
CA ASN A 198 8.55 18.69 -3.30
C ASN A 198 7.23 17.95 -3.60
N ALA A 199 6.52 18.35 -4.65
CA ALA A 199 5.30 17.67 -5.10
C ALA A 199 5.59 16.22 -5.53
N LEU A 200 6.73 16.00 -6.21
CA LEU A 200 7.20 14.66 -6.59
C LEU A 200 7.50 13.80 -5.36
N SER A 201 8.14 14.36 -4.33
CA SER A 201 8.40 13.65 -3.07
C SER A 201 7.11 13.23 -2.37
N LEU A 202 6.11 14.12 -2.30
CA LEU A 202 4.79 13.78 -1.75
C LEU A 202 4.10 12.68 -2.54
N PHE A 203 4.14 12.75 -3.87
CA PHE A 203 3.57 11.70 -4.73
C PHE A 203 4.30 10.36 -4.54
N GLY A 204 5.63 10.40 -4.45
CA GLY A 204 6.46 9.23 -4.15
C GLY A 204 6.15 8.60 -2.78
N TYR A 205 5.79 9.41 -1.78
CA TYR A 205 5.30 8.90 -0.49
C TYR A 205 3.97 8.15 -0.65
N PHE A 206 3.00 8.70 -1.39
CA PHE A 206 1.74 8.01 -1.67
C PHE A 206 1.96 6.68 -2.42
N GLN A 207 2.83 6.69 -3.43
CA GLN A 207 3.21 5.47 -4.15
C GLN A 207 3.90 4.46 -3.24
N ALA A 208 4.73 4.90 -2.28
CA ALA A 208 5.35 4.00 -1.32
C ALA A 208 4.33 3.35 -0.39
N GLN A 209 3.30 4.08 0.06
CA GLN A 209 2.19 3.50 0.84
C GLN A 209 1.39 2.49 0.01
N ALA A 210 1.09 2.83 -1.25
CA ALA A 210 0.40 1.92 -2.16
C ALA A 210 1.23 0.65 -2.43
N PHE A 211 2.53 0.78 -2.59
CA PHE A 211 3.46 -0.33 -2.79
C PHE A 211 3.46 -1.31 -1.61
N LEU A 212 3.36 -0.83 -0.36
CA LEU A 212 3.20 -1.71 0.80
C LEU A 212 1.92 -2.54 0.69
N GLY A 213 0.79 -1.92 0.30
CA GLY A 213 -0.46 -2.65 0.14
C GLY A 213 -0.42 -3.72 -0.97
N LEU A 214 0.43 -3.55 -1.97
CA LEU A 214 0.61 -4.51 -3.08
C LEU A 214 1.48 -5.71 -2.69
N SER A 215 2.23 -5.65 -1.59
CA SER A 215 3.06 -6.77 -1.16
C SER A 215 2.20 -7.95 -0.70
N GLY A 216 2.73 -9.16 -0.90
CA GLY A 216 2.13 -10.41 -0.44
C GLY A 216 2.23 -10.64 1.07
N VAL A 217 2.94 -9.76 1.79
CA VAL A 217 3.19 -9.88 3.23
C VAL A 217 1.88 -9.79 4.00
N ASP A 218 1.77 -10.60 5.05
CA ASP A 218 0.64 -10.54 5.96
C ASP A 218 0.59 -9.17 6.66
N MET A 219 -0.60 -8.58 6.66
CA MET A 219 -0.83 -7.23 7.17
C MET A 219 -2.16 -7.21 7.92
N PRO A 220 -2.22 -6.56 9.10
CA PRO A 220 -3.48 -6.34 9.79
C PRO A 220 -4.51 -5.66 8.87
N PRO A 221 -5.81 -6.00 8.97
CA PRO A 221 -6.88 -5.44 8.13
C PRO A 221 -6.86 -3.91 8.03
N ILE A 222 -6.58 -3.21 9.14
CA ILE A 222 -6.45 -1.75 9.19
C ILE A 222 -5.32 -1.20 8.30
N VAL A 223 -4.17 -1.88 8.24
CA VAL A 223 -3.05 -1.48 7.38
C VAL A 223 -3.42 -1.71 5.91
N GLN A 224 -4.10 -2.81 5.63
CA GLN A 224 -4.61 -3.09 4.29
C GLN A 224 -5.64 -2.04 3.84
N GLY A 225 -6.57 -1.64 4.72
CA GLY A 225 -7.53 -0.58 4.46
C GLY A 225 -6.85 0.76 4.23
N TRP A 226 -5.85 1.10 5.07
CA TRP A 226 -5.13 2.37 4.96
C TRP A 226 -4.38 2.49 3.63
N THR A 227 -3.63 1.45 3.26
CA THR A 227 -2.85 1.42 2.00
C THR A 227 -3.77 1.45 0.76
N GLN A 228 -5.00 0.95 0.86
CA GLN A 228 -6.01 1.03 -0.21
C GLN A 228 -6.34 2.48 -0.61
N ASN A 229 -6.25 3.43 0.32
CA ASN A 229 -6.49 4.86 0.04
C ASN A 229 -5.48 5.46 -0.93
N PHE A 230 -4.30 4.88 -1.08
CA PHE A 230 -3.22 5.43 -1.92
C PHE A 230 -3.07 4.70 -3.26
N GLN A 231 -3.85 3.65 -3.52
CA GLN A 231 -3.74 2.83 -4.73
C GLN A 231 -4.03 3.60 -6.02
N TRP A 232 -4.77 4.72 -5.94
CA TRP A 232 -4.97 5.63 -7.07
C TRP A 232 -3.64 6.20 -7.61
N SER A 233 -2.61 6.36 -6.76
CA SER A 233 -1.28 6.85 -7.16
C SER A 233 -0.48 5.83 -7.98
N MET A 234 -0.90 4.56 -7.95
CA MET A 234 -0.41 3.47 -8.78
C MET A 234 -1.35 3.17 -9.96
N GLY A 235 -2.31 4.06 -10.23
CA GLY A 235 -3.27 3.91 -11.34
C GLY A 235 -4.37 2.86 -11.11
N ILE A 236 -4.49 2.31 -9.90
CA ILE A 236 -5.53 1.32 -9.59
C ILE A 236 -6.79 2.08 -9.18
N VAL A 237 -7.65 2.34 -10.15
CA VAL A 237 -8.91 3.08 -9.98
C VAL A 237 -10.05 2.30 -10.63
N HIS A 238 -11.16 2.13 -9.92
CA HIS A 238 -12.32 1.45 -10.45
C HIS A 238 -13.22 2.42 -11.23
N LEU A 239 -13.43 2.14 -12.53
CA LEU A 239 -14.43 2.78 -13.37
C LEU A 239 -15.15 1.69 -14.17
N GLY A 240 -16.47 1.57 -14.04
CA GLY A 240 -17.23 0.47 -14.66
C GLY A 240 -17.10 0.38 -16.19
N TRP A 241 -17.10 1.52 -16.88
CA TRP A 241 -16.88 1.56 -18.34
C TRP A 241 -15.47 1.07 -18.73
N MET A 242 -14.47 1.37 -17.89
CA MET A 242 -13.08 0.97 -18.12
C MET A 242 -12.94 -0.54 -17.92
N GLN A 243 -13.57 -1.12 -16.89
CA GLN A 243 -13.56 -2.58 -16.70
C GLN A 243 -14.20 -3.33 -17.86
N THR A 244 -15.26 -2.77 -18.44
CA THR A 244 -15.92 -3.32 -19.64
C THR A 244 -14.99 -3.28 -20.85
N LEU A 245 -14.30 -2.15 -21.06
CA LEU A 245 -13.31 -1.98 -22.13
C LEU A 245 -12.13 -2.96 -21.96
N CYS A 246 -11.61 -3.09 -20.74
CA CYS A 246 -10.51 -3.99 -20.43
C CYS A 246 -10.87 -5.45 -20.73
N THR A 247 -12.04 -5.87 -20.27
CA THR A 247 -12.57 -7.22 -20.49
C THR A 247 -12.77 -7.50 -21.98
N TRP A 248 -13.29 -6.51 -22.73
CA TRP A 248 -13.45 -6.62 -24.18
C TRP A 248 -12.11 -6.77 -24.90
N TYR A 249 -11.12 -5.93 -24.56
CA TYR A 249 -9.80 -5.97 -25.19
C TYR A 249 -9.08 -7.29 -24.88
N GLN A 250 -9.13 -7.75 -23.63
CA GLN A 250 -8.53 -9.02 -23.22
C GLN A 250 -9.16 -10.20 -23.99
N ARG A 251 -10.49 -10.27 -24.07
CA ARG A 251 -11.19 -11.33 -24.82
C ARG A 251 -10.89 -11.29 -26.32
N SER A 252 -10.84 -10.09 -26.90
CA SER A 252 -10.55 -9.90 -28.33
C SER A 252 -9.12 -10.31 -28.70
N THR A 253 -8.20 -10.32 -27.73
CA THR A 253 -6.79 -10.64 -27.93
C THR A 253 -6.42 -12.09 -27.52
N GLY A 254 -7.43 -12.92 -27.23
CA GLY A 254 -7.27 -14.34 -26.92
C GLY A 254 -7.09 -14.67 -25.43
N GLY A 255 -7.29 -13.69 -24.54
CA GLY A 255 -7.27 -13.89 -23.09
C GLY A 255 -8.62 -14.28 -22.49
N THR A 256 -8.60 -14.90 -21.31
CA THR A 256 -9.79 -15.31 -20.55
C THR A 256 -9.96 -14.44 -19.30
N ALA A 257 -11.00 -13.62 -19.24
CA ALA A 257 -11.26 -12.74 -18.10
C ALA A 257 -11.69 -13.53 -16.85
N SER A 258 -11.22 -13.11 -15.66
CA SER A 258 -11.71 -13.64 -14.39
C SER A 258 -13.14 -13.19 -14.09
N ARG A 259 -13.86 -13.97 -13.27
CA ARG A 259 -15.23 -13.70 -12.80
C ARG A 259 -15.32 -13.79 -11.28
N LEU A 260 -14.26 -13.37 -10.59
CA LEU A 260 -14.17 -13.52 -9.15
C LEU A 260 -15.23 -12.67 -8.46
N LEU A 261 -15.42 -11.43 -8.92
CA LEU A 261 -16.35 -10.47 -8.33
C LEU A 261 -17.81 -10.88 -8.54
N ASP A 262 -18.12 -11.53 -9.66
CA ASP A 262 -19.46 -12.06 -9.95
C ASP A 262 -19.84 -13.25 -9.06
N THR A 263 -18.83 -13.96 -8.53
CA THR A 263 -19.03 -15.20 -7.77
C THR A 263 -19.09 -14.97 -6.25
N VAL A 264 -18.74 -13.76 -5.77
CA VAL A 264 -18.62 -13.43 -4.32
C VAL A 264 -19.92 -13.62 -3.54
N SER A 265 -21.09 -13.46 -4.18
CA SER A 265 -22.38 -13.68 -3.51
C SER A 265 -22.72 -15.15 -3.28
N SER A 266 -22.04 -16.05 -3.98
CA SER A 266 -22.32 -17.49 -3.99
C SER A 266 -21.18 -18.35 -3.45
N VAL A 267 -20.00 -17.74 -3.21
CA VAL A 267 -18.78 -18.44 -2.84
C VAL A 267 -17.98 -17.60 -1.86
N SER A 268 -17.48 -18.24 -0.80
CA SER A 268 -16.56 -17.63 0.16
C SER A 268 -15.24 -17.25 -0.50
N VAL A 269 -14.76 -16.03 -0.24
CA VAL A 269 -13.45 -15.56 -0.69
C VAL A 269 -12.55 -15.48 0.53
N GLN A 270 -11.52 -16.33 0.54
CA GLN A 270 -10.54 -16.36 1.62
C GLN A 270 -9.48 -15.31 1.32
N VAL A 271 -9.33 -14.33 2.20
CA VAL A 271 -8.23 -13.36 2.13
C VAL A 271 -7.11 -13.90 3.03
N SER A 272 -6.01 -14.34 2.43
CA SER A 272 -4.93 -14.99 3.19
C SER A 272 -4.33 -14.04 4.24
N LYS A 273 -4.39 -14.43 5.52
CA LYS A 273 -3.77 -13.75 6.68
C LYS A 273 -2.58 -14.51 7.27
N ARG A 274 -2.16 -15.64 6.71
CA ARG A 274 -1.05 -16.42 7.29
C ARG A 274 -0.21 -17.05 6.19
N SER A 275 1.02 -16.56 6.02
CA SER A 275 2.06 -17.33 5.35
C SER A 275 2.38 -18.53 6.26
N VAL A 276 2.39 -19.72 5.68
CA VAL A 276 2.67 -20.95 6.42
C VAL A 276 4.16 -20.98 6.76
N ASP A 277 4.50 -21.18 8.03
CA ASP A 277 5.88 -21.36 8.52
C ASP A 277 6.61 -22.45 7.71
N LEU A 278 7.60 -22.05 6.91
CA LEU A 278 8.70 -22.94 6.52
C LEU A 278 9.94 -22.15 6.06
N VAL A 279 10.55 -21.41 6.98
CA VAL A 279 11.88 -20.81 6.80
C VAL A 279 12.94 -21.74 7.36
N HIS A 280 13.46 -22.64 6.52
CA HIS A 280 14.87 -23.09 6.51
C HIS A 280 15.07 -24.13 5.39
N GLY A 281 15.61 -23.73 4.23
CA GLY A 281 16.22 -24.75 3.36
C GLY A 281 16.46 -24.46 1.88
N SER A 282 15.84 -23.46 1.24
CA SER A 282 15.74 -23.48 -0.24
C SER A 282 16.36 -22.28 -0.97
N VAL A 283 17.53 -21.83 -0.54
CA VAL A 283 18.40 -21.00 -1.40
C VAL A 283 19.25 -21.92 -2.26
N LYS A 284 18.67 -22.51 -3.33
CA LYS A 284 19.37 -23.04 -4.53
C LYS A 284 18.41 -23.83 -5.44
N ARG A 285 17.69 -23.12 -6.33
CA ARG A 285 17.16 -23.53 -7.66
C ARG A 285 16.17 -22.44 -8.06
N GLY A 286 16.30 -21.62 -9.11
CA GLY A 286 17.00 -21.81 -10.38
C GLY A 286 15.98 -21.86 -11.52
N LEU A 287 15.47 -20.70 -11.96
CA LEU A 287 15.00 -20.40 -13.34
C LEU A 287 14.18 -21.48 -14.06
N GLY A 288 13.06 -21.94 -13.50
CA GLY A 288 12.26 -22.96 -14.18
C GLY A 288 10.84 -23.15 -13.67
N ALA A 289 9.95 -22.17 -13.89
CA ALA A 289 8.53 -22.36 -14.21
C ALA A 289 7.80 -21.00 -14.27
N LEU A 290 7.86 -20.31 -15.40
CA LEU A 290 6.89 -19.26 -15.74
C LEU A 290 5.55 -19.94 -16.02
N ALA A 291 4.87 -20.36 -14.97
CA ALA A 291 3.56 -20.96 -15.07
C ALA A 291 2.49 -19.94 -14.75
N LYS A 292 1.50 -19.87 -15.64
CA LYS A 292 0.32 -19.00 -15.58
C LYS A 292 -0.23 -18.98 -14.15
N ARG A 293 -0.14 -17.83 -13.49
CA ARG A 293 -0.83 -17.61 -12.23
C ARG A 293 -2.32 -17.44 -12.57
N ALA A 294 -3.18 -18.04 -11.78
CA ALA A 294 -4.63 -17.87 -11.89
C ALA A 294 -5.15 -17.71 -10.46
N ASN A 295 -6.35 -17.16 -10.29
CA ASN A 295 -6.99 -17.13 -8.97
C ASN A 295 -7.04 -18.58 -8.46
N ILE A 296 -6.43 -18.84 -7.31
CA ILE A 296 -6.33 -20.19 -6.77
C ILE A 296 -7.72 -20.55 -6.26
N LYS A 297 -8.40 -21.44 -6.98
CA LYS A 297 -9.63 -22.08 -6.52
C LYS A 297 -9.23 -23.29 -5.70
N LEU A 298 -9.57 -23.30 -4.41
CA LEU A 298 -9.39 -24.49 -3.57
C LEU A 298 -10.36 -25.59 -4.03
N GLU A 299 -10.07 -26.83 -3.66
CA GLU A 299 -10.90 -28.01 -3.99
C GLU A 299 -12.35 -27.86 -3.53
N ASN A 300 -12.55 -27.03 -2.51
CA ASN A 300 -13.82 -26.65 -1.93
C ASN A 300 -14.70 -25.67 -2.74
N GLY A 301 -14.16 -25.12 -3.83
CA GLY A 301 -14.83 -24.13 -4.64
C GLY A 301 -14.61 -22.66 -4.24
N SER A 302 -13.98 -22.40 -3.09
CA SER A 302 -13.60 -21.07 -2.59
C SER A 302 -12.36 -20.51 -3.29
N TYR A 303 -12.23 -19.18 -3.31
CA TYR A 303 -11.09 -18.51 -3.92
C TYR A 303 -10.17 -17.91 -2.87
N LEU A 304 -8.86 -18.16 -2.99
CA LEU A 304 -7.84 -17.54 -2.15
C LEU A 304 -7.24 -16.31 -2.83
N VAL A 305 -7.23 -15.18 -2.14
CA VAL A 305 -6.75 -13.90 -2.66
C VAL A 305 -5.67 -13.31 -1.74
N TYR A 306 -4.54 -12.90 -2.33
CA TYR A 306 -3.39 -12.35 -1.61
C TYR A 306 -2.63 -11.27 -2.42
N GLY A 307 -1.79 -10.49 -1.74
CA GLY A 307 -0.94 -9.46 -2.35
C GLY A 307 -1.68 -8.48 -3.26
N ILE A 308 -1.19 -8.34 -4.50
CA ILE A 308 -1.79 -7.47 -5.51
C ILE A 308 -3.19 -7.93 -5.95
N GLN A 309 -3.50 -9.24 -5.92
CA GLN A 309 -4.86 -9.74 -6.21
C GLN A 309 -5.84 -9.27 -5.12
N ARG A 310 -5.40 -9.19 -3.86
CA ARG A 310 -6.19 -8.66 -2.74
C ARG A 310 -6.52 -7.19 -2.96
N VAL A 311 -5.54 -6.41 -3.40
CA VAL A 311 -5.75 -4.99 -3.73
C VAL A 311 -6.74 -4.83 -4.87
N ALA A 312 -6.64 -5.65 -5.92
CA ALA A 312 -7.58 -5.66 -7.04
C ALA A 312 -9.00 -6.01 -6.56
N PHE A 313 -9.13 -7.07 -5.76
CA PHE A 313 -10.41 -7.50 -5.18
C PHE A 313 -11.06 -6.40 -4.32
N LYS A 314 -10.29 -5.78 -3.40
CA LYS A 314 -10.77 -4.64 -2.60
C LYS A 314 -11.11 -3.43 -3.46
N ALA A 315 -10.40 -3.21 -4.57
CA ALA A 315 -10.71 -2.17 -5.53
C ALA A 315 -11.92 -2.50 -6.44
N ARG A 316 -12.53 -3.69 -6.32
CA ARG A 316 -13.57 -4.18 -7.24
C ARG A 316 -13.10 -4.21 -8.70
N ILE A 317 -11.84 -4.59 -8.91
CA ILE A 317 -11.25 -4.78 -10.23
C ILE A 317 -10.94 -6.27 -10.36
N GLU A 318 -11.38 -6.87 -11.47
CA GLU A 318 -11.03 -8.26 -11.78
C GLU A 318 -9.51 -8.39 -11.93
N THR A 319 -8.93 -9.47 -11.42
CA THR A 319 -7.47 -9.63 -11.34
C THR A 319 -6.81 -9.56 -12.72
N THR A 320 -7.48 -10.06 -13.76
CA THR A 320 -7.01 -10.02 -15.15
C THR A 320 -7.10 -8.64 -15.81
N ASN A 321 -7.94 -7.75 -15.30
CA ASN A 321 -8.11 -6.39 -15.82
C ASN A 321 -7.16 -5.39 -15.15
N LEU A 322 -6.41 -5.80 -14.13
CA LEU A 322 -5.62 -4.90 -13.29
C LEU A 322 -4.50 -4.19 -14.07
N PHE A 323 -3.70 -4.94 -14.83
CA PHE A 323 -2.60 -4.40 -15.63
C PHE A 323 -3.11 -3.34 -16.63
N LEU A 324 -4.12 -3.71 -17.41
CA LEU A 324 -4.68 -2.85 -18.45
C LEU A 324 -5.36 -1.61 -17.85
N THR A 325 -6.06 -1.76 -16.73
CA THR A 325 -6.64 -0.63 -15.97
C THR A 325 -5.56 0.37 -15.59
N GLY A 326 -4.49 -0.07 -14.93
CA GLY A 326 -3.40 0.81 -14.54
C GLY A 326 -2.73 1.47 -15.75
N LEU A 327 -2.52 0.72 -16.84
CA LEU A 327 -1.92 1.26 -18.06
C LEU A 327 -2.79 2.34 -18.72
N ILE A 328 -4.11 2.12 -18.80
CA ILE A 328 -5.06 3.11 -19.33
C ILE A 328 -5.05 4.37 -18.46
N VAL A 329 -5.09 4.23 -17.13
CA VAL A 329 -5.05 5.38 -16.22
C VAL A 329 -3.74 6.17 -16.37
N TYR A 330 -2.60 5.50 -16.52
CA TYR A 330 -1.32 6.15 -16.81
C TYR A 330 -1.36 6.92 -18.14
N CYS A 331 -1.81 6.28 -19.21
CA CYS A 331 -1.89 6.91 -20.53
C CYS A 331 -2.86 8.10 -20.51
N ALA A 332 -4.00 7.97 -19.84
CA ALA A 332 -4.97 9.04 -19.65
C ALA A 332 -4.36 10.21 -18.87
N PHE A 333 -3.63 9.94 -17.79
CA PHE A 333 -2.95 10.98 -17.01
C PHE A 333 -1.92 11.77 -17.84
N VAL A 334 -1.13 11.06 -18.67
CA VAL A 334 -0.19 11.69 -19.61
C VAL A 334 -0.95 12.53 -20.65
N LEU A 335 -1.99 11.98 -21.26
CA LEU A 335 -2.79 12.64 -22.28
C LEU A 335 -3.48 13.90 -21.74
N PHE A 336 -4.14 13.82 -20.58
CA PHE A 336 -4.77 14.98 -19.94
C PHE A 336 -3.77 16.08 -19.61
N THR A 337 -2.56 15.71 -19.17
CA THR A 337 -1.51 16.71 -18.89
C THR A 337 -1.03 17.38 -20.18
N VAL A 338 -0.82 16.63 -21.26
CA VAL A 338 -0.46 17.19 -22.58
C VAL A 338 -1.55 18.14 -23.08
N LEU A 339 -2.82 17.72 -23.00
CA LEU A 339 -3.96 18.56 -23.38
C LEU A 339 -4.05 19.81 -22.51
N GLY A 340 -3.81 19.71 -21.20
CA GLY A 340 -3.79 20.85 -20.29
C GLY A 340 -2.72 21.89 -20.66
N VAL A 341 -1.50 21.43 -20.95
CA VAL A 341 -0.41 22.32 -21.41
C VAL A 341 -0.71 22.94 -22.76
N ALA A 342 -1.29 22.17 -23.71
CA ALA A 342 -1.69 22.68 -25.01
C ALA A 342 -2.83 23.70 -24.90
N ALA A 343 -3.85 23.42 -24.09
CA ALA A 343 -4.96 24.34 -23.82
C ALA A 343 -4.45 25.64 -23.19
N PHE A 344 -3.52 25.56 -22.24
CA PHE A 344 -2.88 26.74 -21.66
C PHE A 344 -2.07 27.53 -22.71
N ARG A 345 -1.37 26.83 -23.62
CA ARG A 345 -0.65 27.46 -24.73
C ARG A 345 -1.58 28.24 -25.66
N TYR A 346 -2.67 27.63 -26.13
CA TYR A 346 -3.63 28.30 -27.02
C TYR A 346 -4.41 29.39 -26.29
N GLY A 347 -4.80 29.15 -25.03
CA GLY A 347 -5.49 30.14 -24.19
C GLY A 347 -4.68 31.42 -24.00
N THR A 348 -3.36 31.31 -23.77
CA THR A 348 -2.49 32.50 -23.66
C THR A 348 -2.35 33.28 -24.97
N GLU A 349 -2.45 32.62 -26.15
CA GLU A 349 -2.46 33.34 -27.44
C GLU A 349 -3.78 34.07 -27.68
N ILE A 350 -4.90 33.41 -27.41
CA ILE A 350 -6.23 34.01 -27.57
C ILE A 350 -6.38 35.21 -26.64
N ALA A 351 -5.96 35.09 -25.38
CA ALA A 351 -5.98 36.18 -24.41
C ALA A 351 -5.10 37.36 -24.82
N ALA A 352 -3.95 37.10 -25.46
CA ALA A 352 -3.07 38.14 -25.98
C ALA A 352 -3.62 38.81 -27.26
N LYS A 353 -4.34 38.06 -28.12
CA LYS A 353 -5.01 38.58 -29.32
C LYS A 353 -6.22 39.45 -28.95
N ASN A 354 -6.99 39.05 -27.95
CA ASN A 354 -8.18 39.76 -27.48
C ASN A 354 -7.87 40.91 -26.49
N ASN A 355 -6.59 41.26 -26.29
CA ASN A 355 -6.12 42.25 -25.31
C ASN A 355 -6.55 42.00 -23.85
N TRP A 356 -6.93 40.76 -23.49
CA TRP A 356 -7.27 40.39 -22.11
C TRP A 356 -6.05 40.31 -21.20
N THR A 357 -4.85 40.23 -21.78
CA THR A 357 -3.59 40.18 -21.04
C THR A 357 -2.54 41.02 -21.75
N LYS A 358 -1.66 41.67 -20.97
CA LYS A 358 -0.50 42.41 -21.51
C LYS A 358 0.32 41.47 -22.41
N ARG A 359 0.71 41.94 -23.59
CA ARG A 359 1.42 41.12 -24.59
C ARG A 359 2.75 40.56 -24.10
N ASP A 360 3.34 41.17 -23.06
CA ASP A 360 4.61 40.72 -22.46
C ASP A 360 4.44 39.61 -21.43
N ARG A 361 3.22 39.36 -20.94
CA ARG A 361 2.96 38.26 -20.00
C ARG A 361 3.07 36.92 -20.74
N PHE A 362 3.74 35.95 -20.13
CA PHE A 362 3.91 34.57 -20.65
C PHE A 362 4.61 34.47 -22.02
N VAL A 363 5.37 35.48 -22.47
CA VAL A 363 6.10 35.43 -23.75
C VAL A 363 7.10 34.28 -23.79
N GLU A 364 7.85 34.10 -22.71
CA GLU A 364 8.87 33.05 -22.59
C GLU A 364 8.24 31.65 -22.68
N PHE A 365 7.14 31.42 -21.95
CA PHE A 365 6.37 30.19 -22.06
C PHE A 365 5.85 29.96 -23.49
N ARG A 366 5.30 30.99 -24.16
CA ARG A 366 4.77 30.85 -25.52
C ARG A 366 5.86 30.49 -26.55
N ARG A 367 7.07 31.03 -26.39
CA ARG A 367 8.22 30.71 -27.25
C ARG A 367 8.72 29.29 -27.02
N ASP A 368 8.90 28.92 -25.75
CA ASP A 368 9.63 27.70 -25.36
C ASP A 368 8.72 26.55 -24.86
N TRP A 369 7.40 26.63 -25.10
CA TRP A 369 6.40 25.66 -24.60
C TRP A 369 6.71 24.20 -24.94
N LYS A 370 7.28 23.93 -26.13
CA LYS A 370 7.67 22.57 -26.54
C LYS A 370 8.76 21.99 -25.64
N THR A 371 9.66 22.84 -25.14
CA THR A 371 10.73 22.45 -24.19
C THR A 371 10.13 22.17 -22.82
N THR A 372 9.23 23.01 -22.34
CA THR A 372 8.49 22.81 -21.08
C THR A 372 7.65 21.54 -21.13
N LEU A 373 6.92 21.30 -22.22
CA LEU A 373 6.13 20.08 -22.43
C LEU A 373 7.00 18.83 -22.39
N LYS A 374 8.16 18.84 -23.06
CA LYS A 374 9.13 17.73 -23.00
C LYS A 374 9.59 17.46 -21.56
N GLY A 375 9.89 18.52 -20.80
CA GLY A 375 10.26 18.40 -19.38
C GLY A 375 9.14 17.79 -18.53
N ILE A 376 7.88 18.20 -18.74
CA ILE A 376 6.72 17.62 -18.06
C ILE A 376 6.55 16.15 -18.42
N LEU A 377 6.66 15.77 -19.69
CA LEU A 377 6.54 14.37 -20.12
C LEU A 377 7.59 13.48 -19.46
N PHE A 378 8.84 13.92 -19.37
CA PHE A 378 9.89 13.18 -18.66
C PHE A 378 9.61 13.07 -17.15
N ARG A 379 9.02 14.11 -16.53
CA ARG A 379 8.56 14.04 -15.13
C ARG A 379 7.44 13.00 -14.95
N LEU A 380 6.45 12.99 -15.83
CA LEU A 380 5.38 11.99 -15.80
C LEU A 380 5.89 10.59 -16.04
N CYS A 381 6.92 10.43 -16.88
CA CYS A 381 7.61 9.15 -17.05
C CYS A 381 8.28 8.67 -15.76
N LEU A 382 8.95 9.57 -15.02
CA LEU A 382 9.57 9.23 -13.74
C LEU A 382 8.52 8.92 -12.66
N ILE A 383 7.44 9.70 -12.60
CA ILE A 383 6.31 9.48 -11.68
C ILE A 383 5.61 8.15 -11.96
N GLY A 384 5.38 7.84 -13.24
CA GLY A 384 4.73 6.59 -13.64
C GLY A 384 5.62 5.37 -13.61
N PHE A 385 6.94 5.53 -13.46
CA PHE A 385 7.88 4.41 -13.52
C PHE A 385 7.65 3.33 -12.44
N PRO A 386 7.44 3.65 -11.15
CA PRO A 386 7.11 2.63 -10.15
C PRO A 386 5.85 1.83 -10.51
N GLN A 387 4.81 2.51 -11.01
CA GLN A 387 3.57 1.89 -11.45
C GLN A 387 3.79 0.95 -12.63
N ILE A 388 4.41 1.45 -13.71
CA ILE A 388 4.64 0.68 -14.93
C ILE A 388 5.58 -0.50 -14.63
N ALA A 389 6.62 -0.30 -13.82
CA ALA A 389 7.52 -1.37 -13.42
C ALA A 389 6.78 -2.50 -12.71
N VAL A 390 5.98 -2.20 -11.68
CA VAL A 390 5.24 -3.23 -10.92
C VAL A 390 4.20 -3.94 -11.78
N LEU A 391 3.37 -3.18 -12.52
CA LEU A 391 2.28 -3.76 -13.29
C LEU A 391 2.77 -4.56 -14.51
N CYS A 392 3.82 -4.11 -15.21
CA CYS A 392 4.39 -4.88 -16.32
C CYS A 392 5.09 -6.15 -15.84
N LEU A 393 5.84 -6.07 -14.73
CA LEU A 393 6.45 -7.25 -14.13
C LEU A 393 5.40 -8.26 -13.66
N TRP A 394 4.28 -7.79 -13.11
CA TRP A 394 3.12 -8.62 -12.78
C TRP A 394 2.51 -9.29 -14.02
N GLU A 395 2.33 -8.55 -15.11
CA GLU A 395 1.79 -9.10 -16.38
C GLU A 395 2.72 -10.15 -16.99
N PHE A 396 4.04 -10.00 -16.87
CA PHE A 396 4.98 -11.03 -17.34
C PHE A 396 4.81 -12.38 -16.62
N VAL A 397 4.28 -12.35 -15.41
CA VAL A 397 4.07 -13.56 -14.61
C VAL A 397 2.64 -14.09 -14.73
N GLN A 398 1.62 -13.21 -14.81
CA GLN A 398 0.24 -13.63 -15.02
C GLN A 398 -0.02 -14.14 -16.44
N ALA A 399 0.57 -13.48 -17.45
CA ALA A 399 0.39 -13.80 -18.86
C ALA A 399 -1.10 -13.93 -19.26
N ASP A 400 -1.88 -12.87 -19.01
CA ASP A 400 -3.35 -12.88 -19.15
C ASP A 400 -3.81 -12.88 -20.62
N SER A 401 -3.02 -12.27 -21.51
CA SER A 401 -3.23 -12.27 -22.96
C SER A 401 -1.92 -11.99 -23.71
N PRO A 402 -1.69 -12.60 -24.90
CA PRO A 402 -0.52 -12.31 -25.73
C PRO A 402 -0.35 -10.82 -26.05
N ALA A 403 -1.44 -10.10 -26.31
CA ALA A 403 -1.38 -8.66 -26.61
C ALA A 403 -0.98 -7.82 -25.39
N LEU A 404 -1.43 -8.22 -24.20
CA LEU A 404 -1.08 -7.55 -22.95
C LEU A 404 0.40 -7.72 -22.61
N ILE A 405 0.97 -8.90 -22.86
CA ILE A 405 2.41 -9.15 -22.73
C ILE A 405 3.20 -8.22 -23.66
N VAL A 406 2.80 -8.09 -24.92
CA VAL A 406 3.47 -7.18 -25.87
C VAL A 406 3.39 -5.73 -25.40
N LEU A 407 2.21 -5.29 -24.92
CA LEU A 407 2.03 -3.98 -24.30
C LEU A 407 2.96 -3.80 -23.09
N ALA A 408 3.04 -4.79 -22.20
CA ALA A 408 3.90 -4.76 -21.04
C ALA A 408 5.38 -4.63 -21.43
N VAL A 409 5.86 -5.38 -22.43
CA VAL A 409 7.23 -5.28 -22.94
C VAL A 409 7.51 -3.87 -23.48
N VAL A 410 6.63 -3.35 -24.34
CA VAL A 410 6.81 -2.04 -24.98
C VAL A 410 6.85 -0.91 -23.94
N PHE A 411 5.91 -0.90 -22.99
CA PHE A 411 5.85 0.15 -21.97
C PHE A 411 6.97 0.01 -20.94
N PHE A 412 7.30 -1.21 -20.52
CA PHE A 412 8.37 -1.45 -19.56
C PHE A 412 9.74 -1.02 -20.10
N PHE A 413 10.16 -1.58 -21.24
CA PHE A 413 11.46 -1.22 -21.83
C PHE A 413 11.46 0.20 -22.40
N GLY A 414 10.32 0.68 -22.90
CA GLY A 414 10.17 2.06 -23.39
C GLY A 414 10.37 3.10 -22.28
N THR A 415 9.76 2.90 -21.11
CA THR A 415 9.95 3.80 -19.97
C THR A 415 11.35 3.69 -19.37
N LEU A 416 11.90 2.48 -19.26
CA LEU A 416 13.27 2.27 -18.78
C LEU A 416 14.30 2.93 -19.70
N PHE A 417 14.17 2.74 -21.02
CA PHE A 417 15.05 3.33 -22.02
C PHE A 417 14.97 4.86 -22.01
N THR A 418 13.77 5.44 -21.95
CA THR A 418 13.61 6.90 -21.93
C THR A 418 14.21 7.53 -20.68
N LEU A 419 14.05 6.91 -19.51
CA LEU A 419 14.68 7.37 -18.26
C LEU A 419 16.20 7.22 -18.29
N PHE A 420 16.71 6.07 -18.72
CA PHE A 420 18.16 5.85 -18.83
C PHE A 420 18.81 6.84 -19.81
N TRP A 421 18.18 7.06 -20.97
CA TRP A 421 18.62 8.06 -21.94
C TRP A 421 18.62 9.48 -21.37
N ALA A 422 17.58 9.85 -20.61
CA ALA A 422 17.49 11.14 -19.94
C ALA A 422 18.63 11.33 -18.92
N SER A 423 18.86 10.35 -18.05
CA SER A 423 19.95 10.36 -17.07
C SER A 423 21.32 10.44 -17.74
N PHE A 424 21.54 9.67 -18.82
CA PHE A 424 22.78 9.72 -19.60
C PHE A 424 23.02 11.11 -20.21
N LYS A 425 21.98 11.76 -20.73
CA LYS A 425 22.07 13.14 -21.24
C LYS A 425 22.45 14.15 -20.15
N VAL A 426 21.86 14.06 -18.97
CA VAL A 426 22.23 14.93 -17.83
C VAL A 426 23.69 14.77 -17.46
N ILE A 427 24.18 13.53 -17.36
CA ILE A 427 25.58 13.26 -17.03
C ILE A 427 26.52 13.81 -18.09
N ARG A 428 26.18 13.68 -19.38
CA ARG A 428 27.00 14.25 -20.46
C ARG A 428 27.09 15.77 -20.37
N ILE A 429 25.97 16.46 -20.09
CA ILE A 429 25.94 17.92 -19.93
C ILE A 429 26.76 18.34 -18.70
N ALA A 430 26.61 17.63 -17.58
CA ALA A 430 27.37 17.90 -16.36
C ALA A 430 28.88 17.71 -16.58
N LYS A 431 29.30 16.63 -17.25
CA LYS A 431 30.72 16.40 -17.62
C LYS A 431 31.27 17.52 -18.49
N GLN A 432 30.51 17.97 -19.48
CA GLN A 432 30.90 19.11 -20.32
C GLN A 432 31.01 20.42 -19.52
N SER A 433 30.13 20.65 -18.55
CA SER A 433 30.19 21.80 -17.63
C SER A 433 31.47 21.79 -16.80
N ILE A 434 31.85 20.63 -16.25
CA ILE A 434 33.06 20.47 -15.45
C ILE A 434 34.30 20.80 -16.29
N LEU A 435 34.36 20.30 -17.52
CA LEU A 435 35.49 20.55 -18.42
C LEU A 435 35.64 22.03 -18.81
N THR A 436 34.53 22.77 -18.90
CA THR A 436 34.53 24.16 -19.40
C THR A 436 34.61 25.19 -18.27
N HIS A 437 33.97 24.94 -17.13
CA HIS A 437 33.79 25.92 -16.05
C HIS A 437 34.34 25.45 -14.69
N GLN A 438 35.00 24.29 -14.62
CA GLN A 438 35.48 23.65 -13.38
C GLN A 438 34.40 23.38 -12.31
N ASN A 439 33.13 23.67 -12.61
CA ASN A 439 32.00 23.49 -11.72
C ASN A 439 30.82 22.82 -12.46
N PRO A 440 30.28 21.70 -11.96
CA PRO A 440 29.11 21.04 -12.56
C PRO A 440 27.84 21.89 -12.46
N ALA A 441 27.72 22.72 -11.43
CA ALA A 441 26.50 23.47 -11.14
C ALA A 441 26.25 24.60 -12.16
N HIS A 442 27.32 25.16 -12.75
CA HIS A 442 27.21 26.35 -13.57
C HIS A 442 26.27 26.13 -14.75
N VAL A 443 26.51 25.17 -15.64
CA VAL A 443 25.64 24.94 -16.81
C VAL A 443 24.31 24.29 -16.43
N LEU A 444 24.27 23.47 -15.37
CA LEU A 444 23.06 22.76 -14.94
C LEU A 444 21.99 23.69 -14.34
N PHE A 445 22.41 24.70 -13.57
CA PHE A 445 21.47 25.60 -12.86
C PHE A 445 21.37 26.99 -13.49
N SER A 446 22.38 27.47 -14.24
CA SER A 446 22.30 28.80 -14.87
C SER A 446 21.42 28.84 -16.12
N ASN A 447 21.25 27.71 -16.82
CA ASN A 447 20.53 27.69 -18.09
C ASN A 447 19.05 27.28 -17.90
N PRO A 448 18.09 28.21 -18.11
CA PRO A 448 16.67 27.94 -17.89
C PRO A 448 16.10 26.86 -18.83
N ALA A 449 16.67 26.68 -20.03
CA ALA A 449 16.24 25.63 -20.95
C ALA A 449 16.67 24.23 -20.47
N ILE A 450 17.82 24.12 -19.78
CA ILE A 450 18.33 22.87 -19.23
C ILE A 450 17.56 22.50 -17.97
N ILE A 451 17.37 23.43 -17.03
CA ILE A 451 16.66 23.16 -15.77
C ILE A 451 15.18 22.84 -15.99
N ASN A 452 14.49 23.52 -16.91
CA ASN A 452 13.08 23.21 -17.18
C ASN A 452 12.91 21.85 -17.86
N LYS A 453 13.87 21.45 -18.70
CA LYS A 453 13.83 20.17 -19.44
C LYS A 453 14.29 18.98 -18.60
N TRP A 454 15.36 19.13 -17.83
CA TRP A 454 16.06 18.03 -17.15
C TRP A 454 16.16 18.20 -15.63
N GLY A 455 15.84 19.38 -15.10
CA GLY A 455 16.03 19.74 -13.69
C GLY A 455 15.37 18.77 -12.71
N PHE A 456 14.22 18.19 -13.07
CA PHE A 456 13.53 17.25 -12.19
C PHE A 456 14.37 16.01 -11.82
N LEU A 457 15.37 15.64 -12.62
CA LEU A 457 16.23 14.47 -12.36
C LEU A 457 17.28 14.76 -11.27
N TYR A 458 17.69 16.02 -11.09
CA TYR A 458 18.84 16.37 -10.25
C TYR A 458 18.60 17.50 -9.26
N VAL A 459 17.54 18.30 -9.39
CA VAL A 459 17.23 19.43 -8.50
C VAL A 459 16.94 18.98 -7.06
N GLN A 460 16.49 17.73 -6.87
CA GLN A 460 16.32 17.14 -5.53
C GLN A 460 17.65 16.79 -4.84
N TYR A 461 18.74 16.74 -5.60
CA TYR A 461 20.06 16.40 -5.10
C TYR A 461 20.97 17.63 -5.05
N ARG A 462 22.04 17.54 -4.27
CA ARG A 462 23.11 18.54 -4.34
C ARG A 462 23.73 18.53 -5.73
N ALA A 463 24.19 19.68 -6.21
CA ALA A 463 24.79 19.83 -7.53
C ALA A 463 26.01 18.91 -7.78
N SER A 464 26.73 18.51 -6.73
CA SER A 464 27.84 17.54 -6.81
C SER A 464 27.39 16.08 -6.93
N ALA A 465 26.12 15.78 -6.65
CA ALA A 465 25.53 14.44 -6.59
C ALA A 465 24.50 14.19 -7.71
N TYR A 466 24.61 14.88 -8.84
CA TYR A 466 23.67 14.77 -9.98
C TYR A 466 23.54 13.34 -10.55
N TYR A 467 24.53 12.47 -10.33
CA TYR A 467 24.54 11.09 -10.80
C TYR A 467 23.65 10.14 -9.98
N PHE A 468 23.15 10.57 -8.81
CA PHE A 468 22.36 9.74 -7.89
C PHE A 468 21.01 9.28 -8.46
N ILE A 469 20.55 9.91 -9.56
CA ILE A 469 19.36 9.48 -10.28
C ILE A 469 19.46 8.04 -10.82
N ILE A 470 20.66 7.57 -11.20
CA ILE A 470 20.86 6.20 -11.69
C ILE A 470 20.63 5.18 -10.57
N PRO A 471 21.31 5.29 -9.40
CA PRO A 471 20.98 4.48 -8.23
C PRO A 471 19.51 4.53 -7.85
N PHE A 472 18.85 5.68 -7.96
CA PHE A 472 17.42 5.79 -7.67
C PHE A 472 16.55 4.99 -8.64
N ILE A 473 16.78 5.11 -9.96
CA ILE A 473 16.05 4.32 -10.98
C ILE A 473 16.31 2.82 -10.76
N ALA A 474 17.57 2.44 -10.48
CA ALA A 474 17.93 1.05 -10.17
C ALA A 474 17.24 0.57 -8.89
N TYR A 475 17.17 1.39 -7.85
CA TYR A 475 16.45 1.07 -6.61
C TYR A 475 14.96 0.86 -6.86
N VAL A 476 14.31 1.72 -7.66
CA VAL A 476 12.88 1.54 -7.98
C VAL A 476 12.65 0.27 -8.80
N PHE A 477 13.53 -0.02 -9.76
CA PHE A 477 13.49 -1.27 -10.54
C PHE A 477 13.67 -2.50 -9.62
N LEU A 478 14.70 -2.51 -8.77
CA LEU A 478 14.94 -3.58 -7.81
C LEU A 478 13.78 -3.73 -6.83
N LYS A 479 13.22 -2.63 -6.34
CA LYS A 479 12.05 -2.65 -5.46
C LYS A 479 10.86 -3.28 -6.15
N ALA A 480 10.57 -2.91 -7.40
CA ALA A 480 9.49 -3.52 -8.18
C ALA A 480 9.74 -5.01 -8.45
N ALA A 481 10.99 -5.39 -8.72
CA ALA A 481 11.39 -6.79 -8.91
C ALA A 481 11.32 -7.61 -7.62
N VAL A 482 11.75 -7.07 -6.47
CA VAL A 482 11.65 -7.74 -5.17
C VAL A 482 10.20 -7.86 -4.73
N GLY A 483 9.38 -6.83 -4.93
CA GLY A 483 7.94 -6.92 -4.71
C GLY A 483 7.27 -7.98 -5.59
N LEU A 484 7.90 -8.41 -6.68
CA LEU A 484 7.51 -9.58 -7.48
C LEU A 484 8.10 -10.89 -6.95
N LEU A 485 9.35 -10.89 -6.46
CA LEU A 485 10.00 -12.09 -5.89
C LEU A 485 9.33 -12.58 -4.61
N ASP A 486 8.84 -11.67 -3.75
CA ASP A 486 7.95 -12.03 -2.63
C ASP A 486 6.68 -12.75 -3.11
N LEU A 487 6.28 -12.57 -4.38
CA LEU A 487 5.14 -13.25 -4.98
C LEU A 487 5.52 -14.59 -5.65
N ASP A 488 6.82 -14.86 -5.89
CA ASP A 488 7.32 -16.03 -6.63
C ASP A 488 7.76 -17.17 -5.70
N GLU A 489 8.36 -16.84 -4.55
CA GLU A 489 8.82 -17.83 -3.58
C GLU A 489 7.65 -18.61 -2.95
N ASP A 490 6.50 -17.94 -2.76
CA ASP A 490 5.29 -18.57 -2.18
C ASP A 490 4.55 -19.52 -3.15
N ASP A 491 4.56 -19.27 -4.48
CA ASP A 491 3.89 -20.16 -5.46
C ASP A 491 4.75 -21.39 -5.81
N SER A 492 6.08 -21.21 -5.91
CA SER A 492 7.03 -22.30 -6.16
C SER A 492 7.07 -23.30 -5.00
N ASN A 493 7.22 -22.82 -3.76
CA ASN A 493 7.21 -23.69 -2.57
C ASN A 493 5.87 -24.42 -2.42
N ARG A 494 4.76 -23.79 -2.83
CA ARG A 494 3.43 -24.40 -2.81
C ARG A 494 3.29 -25.53 -3.84
N ARG A 495 3.82 -25.38 -5.06
CA ARG A 495 3.83 -26.45 -6.08
C ARG A 495 4.75 -27.62 -5.73
N GLU A 496 5.90 -27.36 -5.11
CA GLU A 496 6.74 -28.45 -4.60
C GLU A 496 6.00 -29.23 -3.50
N SER A 497 5.27 -28.56 -2.61
CA SER A 497 4.43 -29.24 -1.62
C SER A 497 3.30 -30.09 -2.24
N LEU A 498 2.66 -29.60 -3.32
CA LEU A 498 1.62 -30.32 -4.05
C LEU A 498 2.20 -31.55 -4.78
N ARG A 499 3.35 -31.41 -5.45
CA ARG A 499 4.01 -32.54 -6.15
C ARG A 499 4.59 -33.58 -5.20
N PHE A 500 5.06 -33.19 -4.01
CA PHE A 500 5.52 -34.15 -3.01
C PHE A 500 4.36 -34.87 -2.32
N GLY A 501 3.22 -34.20 -2.10
CA GLY A 501 2.00 -34.82 -1.61
C GLY A 501 1.44 -35.86 -2.59
N GLU A 502 1.35 -35.52 -3.87
CA GLU A 502 0.85 -36.43 -4.92
C GLU A 502 1.78 -37.66 -5.08
N LYS A 503 3.11 -37.47 -4.99
CA LYS A 503 4.08 -38.59 -5.01
C LYS A 503 4.09 -39.43 -3.75
N ALA A 504 3.74 -38.88 -2.59
CA ALA A 504 3.58 -39.64 -1.37
C ALA A 504 2.34 -40.56 -1.42
N ILE A 505 1.32 -40.15 -2.17
CA ILE A 505 0.10 -40.95 -2.40
C ILE A 505 0.34 -42.02 -3.47
N GLU A 506 1.14 -41.76 -4.51
CA GLU A 506 1.47 -42.77 -5.54
C GLU A 506 2.55 -43.78 -5.10
N GLY A 507 3.37 -43.47 -4.09
CA GLY A 507 4.47 -44.34 -3.64
C GLY A 507 4.16 -45.27 -2.45
N GLY A 508 2.94 -45.24 -1.92
CA GLY A 508 2.62 -45.75 -0.58
C GLY A 508 1.77 -47.02 -0.49
N MET A 509 1.94 -48.00 -1.40
CA MET A 509 1.46 -49.37 -1.18
C MET A 509 2.65 -50.34 -1.15
N GLY A 510 3.27 -50.47 0.02
CA GLY A 510 4.35 -51.43 0.24
C GLY A 510 4.54 -51.71 1.73
N ASN A 511 4.01 -52.85 2.17
CA ASN A 511 4.09 -53.37 3.54
C ASN A 511 5.52 -53.36 4.09
N ALA A 512 5.74 -52.69 5.22
CA ALA A 512 6.87 -52.96 6.11
C ALA A 512 6.43 -52.85 7.59
N PRO A 513 6.77 -53.80 8.47
CA PRO A 513 6.32 -53.79 9.86
C PRO A 513 7.08 -52.77 10.71
N TYR A 514 6.32 -52.02 11.52
CA TYR A 514 6.79 -51.01 12.46
C TYR A 514 7.51 -51.65 13.66
N ARG A 515 8.75 -51.23 13.95
CA ARG A 515 9.52 -51.59 15.15
C ARG A 515 9.57 -50.37 16.08
N PRO A 516 9.23 -50.50 17.38
CA PRO A 516 9.24 -49.35 18.28
C PRO A 516 10.68 -48.91 18.63
N PRO A 517 10.93 -47.60 18.82
CA PRO A 517 12.25 -47.13 19.23
C PRO A 517 12.49 -47.34 20.73
N SER A 518 13.71 -47.77 21.07
CA SER A 518 14.27 -47.84 22.42
C SER A 518 14.65 -46.45 22.97
N PRO A 519 14.65 -46.25 24.30
CA PRO A 519 14.91 -44.94 24.90
C PRO A 519 16.40 -44.59 24.87
N PRO A 520 16.79 -43.32 24.72
CA PRO A 520 18.19 -42.92 24.79
C PRO A 520 18.64 -42.82 26.26
N SER A 521 19.78 -43.47 26.50
CA SER A 521 20.64 -43.36 27.67
C SER A 521 21.13 -41.93 27.86
N GLY A 522 21.19 -41.49 29.12
CA GLY A 522 21.61 -40.16 29.50
C GLY A 522 23.10 -39.90 29.29
N ASP A 523 23.42 -38.62 29.19
CA ASP A 523 24.68 -38.06 29.64
C ASP A 523 24.41 -36.74 30.36
N ASN A 524 24.98 -36.65 31.55
CA ASN A 524 24.85 -35.59 32.52
C ASN A 524 25.74 -34.40 32.13
N HIS A 525 25.21 -33.17 32.20
CA HIS A 525 26.00 -32.03 32.66
C HIS A 525 25.13 -31.07 33.48
N GLU A 526 25.75 -30.57 34.54
CA GLU A 526 25.18 -30.00 35.76
C GLU A 526 24.41 -28.68 35.61
N LEU A 527 23.23 -28.69 36.22
CA LEU A 527 22.69 -27.80 37.25
C LEU A 527 23.46 -26.52 37.65
N SER A 528 22.79 -25.37 37.56
CA SER A 528 22.69 -24.28 38.57
C SER A 528 22.08 -23.03 37.89
N VAL A 529 21.19 -22.19 38.43
CA VAL A 529 20.51 -21.98 39.74
C VAL A 529 19.31 -21.06 39.43
N LEU A 530 18.13 -21.35 40.00
CA LEU A 530 17.00 -20.41 40.08
C LEU A 530 17.27 -19.37 41.18
N PRO A 531 16.69 -18.16 41.06
CA PRO A 531 15.88 -17.69 42.17
C PRO A 531 14.49 -17.22 41.75
N SER A 532 13.54 -17.48 42.64
CA SER A 532 12.15 -17.06 42.59
C SER A 532 11.95 -15.64 43.14
N ALA A 533 10.81 -15.07 42.73
CA ALA A 533 9.97 -14.06 43.36
C ALA A 533 10.53 -12.63 43.56
N GLY A 534 9.94 -11.71 42.78
CA GLY A 534 9.65 -10.35 43.26
C GLY A 534 10.23 -9.24 42.42
N THR A 535 9.53 -8.82 41.37
CA THR A 535 9.30 -7.40 41.03
C THR A 535 8.41 -7.28 39.80
N ARG A 536 7.20 -6.72 39.99
CA ARG A 536 6.39 -6.17 38.90
C ARG A 536 7.05 -4.88 38.41
N PRO A 537 6.90 -4.52 37.13
CA PRO A 537 6.73 -3.12 36.78
C PRO A 537 5.30 -2.86 36.33
N ALA A 538 4.74 -1.77 36.86
CA ALA A 538 3.42 -1.25 36.57
C ALA A 538 3.33 -0.79 35.11
N ILE A 539 2.27 -1.21 34.45
CA ILE A 539 1.74 -0.54 33.26
C ILE A 539 0.84 0.59 33.76
N SER A 540 1.07 1.81 33.29
CA SER A 540 0.01 2.80 33.11
C SER A 540 0.31 3.71 31.92
N PRO A 541 -0.73 4.21 31.21
CA PRO A 541 -0.62 4.77 29.87
C PRO A 541 -0.50 6.31 29.87
N SER A 542 -0.23 6.86 28.68
CA SER A 542 -0.42 8.27 28.28
C SER A 542 0.42 9.36 28.96
N VAL A 543 1.51 9.81 28.30
CA VAL A 543 2.05 11.18 28.42
C VAL A 543 2.58 11.66 27.05
N PRO A 544 2.40 12.94 26.65
CA PRO A 544 2.74 13.46 25.33
C PRO A 544 4.25 13.71 25.19
N MET A 545 4.81 13.45 24.00
CA MET A 545 6.12 13.97 23.64
C MET A 545 6.01 15.48 23.39
N PHE A 546 6.45 16.29 24.37
CA PHE A 546 7.18 17.58 24.29
C PHE A 546 7.03 18.32 25.64
N PRO A 547 8.12 18.74 26.31
CA PRO A 547 8.02 19.67 27.45
C PRO A 547 7.70 21.08 26.93
N ALA A 548 6.65 21.70 27.47
CA ALA A 548 6.44 23.14 27.36
C ALA A 548 7.26 23.84 28.46
N ASP A 549 8.19 24.71 28.07
CA ASP A 549 8.90 25.60 28.98
C ASP A 549 8.05 26.85 29.26
N PRO A 550 7.64 27.13 30.51
CA PRO A 550 6.77 28.26 30.85
C PRO A 550 7.51 29.60 31.08
N SER A 551 8.79 29.75 30.67
CA SER A 551 9.60 30.92 31.06
C SER A 551 9.71 32.07 30.04
N ILE A 552 9.03 32.07 28.88
CA ILE A 552 9.16 33.14 27.88
C ILE A 552 7.87 33.98 27.78
N ARG A 553 7.89 35.19 28.38
CA ARG A 553 6.84 36.22 28.19
C ARG A 553 6.98 36.89 26.81
N PRO A 554 5.88 37.24 26.11
CA PRO A 554 5.97 37.98 24.85
C PRO A 554 6.20 39.47 25.10
N ARG A 555 7.31 40.02 24.58
CA ARG A 555 7.50 41.48 24.43
C ARG A 555 6.82 41.94 23.13
N THR A 556 5.97 42.95 23.25
CA THR A 556 5.36 43.71 22.15
C THR A 556 6.42 44.56 21.42
N PRO A 557 6.32 44.79 20.10
CA PRO A 557 7.21 45.71 19.42
C PRO A 557 6.73 47.16 19.59
N VAL A 558 7.61 47.99 20.13
CA VAL A 558 7.51 49.45 20.17
C VAL A 558 7.85 50.03 18.80
N THR A 559 7.04 50.95 18.30
CA THR A 559 7.30 51.77 17.11
C THR A 559 8.30 52.89 17.43
N PRO A 560 9.39 53.09 16.66
CA PRO A 560 10.18 54.30 16.77
C PRO A 560 9.73 55.38 15.77
N HIS A 561 9.57 56.59 16.32
CA HIS A 561 9.36 57.85 15.65
C HIS A 561 10.45 58.20 14.61
N SER A 562 10.03 58.92 13.59
CA SER A 562 10.82 59.59 12.56
C SER A 562 11.44 60.92 13.04
N GLN A 563 12.70 61.20 12.69
CA GLN A 563 13.23 62.54 12.35
C GLN A 563 14.47 62.42 11.41
N PRO A 564 14.82 63.49 10.66
CA PRO A 564 15.25 63.37 9.26
C PRO A 564 16.74 63.62 8.99
N GLY A 565 17.23 63.13 7.84
CA GLY A 565 18.38 63.72 7.13
C GLY A 565 19.58 62.80 6.90
N ASN A 566 19.70 62.26 5.68
CA ASN A 566 20.85 62.38 4.76
C ASN A 566 20.91 61.19 3.79
N ASP A 567 20.82 61.53 2.50
CA ASP A 567 20.88 60.65 1.33
C ASP A 567 22.23 59.93 1.20
N PHE A 568 22.25 58.60 1.09
CA PHE A 568 23.15 57.76 0.25
C PHE A 568 22.67 56.28 0.29
N PRO A 569 22.72 55.51 -0.83
CA PRO A 569 22.32 54.10 -0.84
C PRO A 569 23.38 53.18 -0.19
N PRO A 570 23.00 52.07 0.49
CA PRO A 570 23.97 51.16 1.10
C PRO A 570 24.70 50.30 0.06
N THR A 571 26.01 50.15 0.24
CA THR A 571 26.92 49.30 -0.53
C THR A 571 26.73 47.81 -0.24
N SER A 572 26.86 46.98 -1.28
CA SER A 572 26.70 45.52 -1.26
C SER A 572 27.67 44.77 -0.33
N PRO A 573 27.29 43.61 0.25
CA PRO A 573 28.07 42.91 1.29
C PRO A 573 29.27 42.09 0.76
N PHE A 574 29.72 42.30 -0.47
CA PHE A 574 30.76 41.47 -1.10
C PHE A 574 32.17 42.08 -1.10
N ALA A 575 32.40 43.13 -0.31
CA ALA A 575 33.69 43.83 -0.27
C ALA A 575 34.42 43.61 1.05
N ASN A 576 34.80 42.37 1.40
CA ASN A 576 36.02 42.12 2.17
C ASN A 576 36.38 40.63 2.24
N HIS A 577 37.60 40.30 1.83
CA HIS A 577 38.07 38.92 1.63
C HIS A 577 38.63 38.24 2.90
N GLN A 578 38.49 38.85 4.09
CA GLN A 578 39.14 38.37 5.32
C GLN A 578 38.27 37.52 6.26
N ASN A 579 36.94 37.42 6.07
CA ASN A 579 36.06 36.73 7.05
C ASN A 579 35.52 35.36 6.59
N MET A 580 36.07 34.76 5.54
CA MET A 580 35.56 33.50 4.97
C MET A 580 35.82 32.28 5.87
N HIS A 581 36.83 32.34 6.75
CA HIS A 581 37.18 31.25 7.67
C HIS A 581 36.24 31.18 8.89
N GLU A 582 35.80 32.33 9.39
CA GLU A 582 34.83 32.46 10.49
C GLU A 582 33.41 32.06 10.04
N PHE A 583 33.04 32.43 8.80
CA PHE A 583 31.77 32.03 8.19
C PHE A 583 31.66 30.52 7.95
N ARG A 584 32.79 29.83 7.67
CA ARG A 584 32.82 28.36 7.55
C ARG A 584 32.63 27.65 8.88
N LEU A 585 33.18 28.19 9.97
CA LEU A 585 33.03 27.60 11.31
C LEU A 585 31.59 27.71 11.84
N GLN A 586 30.89 28.81 11.55
CA GLN A 586 29.49 29.00 11.98
C GLN A 586 28.45 28.18 11.18
N ASN A 587 28.79 27.70 9.98
CA ASN A 587 27.83 27.05 9.07
C ASN A 587 28.16 25.58 8.73
N ASN A 588 29.09 24.94 9.44
CA ASN A 588 29.45 23.55 9.17
C ASN A 588 28.47 22.51 9.77
N ASN A 589 27.65 22.90 10.74
CA ASN A 589 26.71 21.98 11.39
C ASN A 589 25.32 22.06 10.73
N SER A 590 24.77 20.89 10.39
CA SER A 590 23.46 20.79 9.74
C SER A 590 22.34 21.22 10.69
N PRO A 591 21.18 21.66 10.18
CA PRO A 591 20.04 22.08 11.01
C PRO A 591 19.55 21.03 12.02
N TRP A 592 19.86 19.74 11.80
CA TRP A 592 19.55 18.64 12.71
C TRP A 592 20.39 18.62 13.99
N GLN A 593 21.60 19.18 13.99
CA GLN A 593 22.47 19.20 15.18
C GLN A 593 22.09 20.31 16.17
N ARG A 594 21.47 21.40 15.70
CA ARG A 594 21.07 22.53 16.56
C ARG A 594 19.87 22.23 17.47
N GLY A 595 19.17 21.11 17.28
CA GLY A 595 17.99 20.73 18.05
C GLY A 595 18.20 19.65 19.11
N ALA A 596 19.40 19.06 19.21
CA ALA A 596 19.62 17.86 20.02
C ALA A 596 20.45 18.08 21.30
N GLY A 597 20.84 19.31 21.62
CA GLY A 597 21.40 19.66 22.94
C GLY A 597 22.64 18.84 23.35
N TYR A 598 23.59 18.63 22.45
CA TYR A 598 24.92 18.11 22.81
C TYR A 598 25.99 19.12 22.40
N ASP A 599 26.27 20.06 23.31
CA ASP A 599 27.51 20.84 23.31
C ASP A 599 28.22 20.55 24.65
N HIS A 600 29.42 19.99 24.58
CA HIS A 600 30.45 20.02 25.62
C HIS A 600 31.73 20.56 25.00
#